data_AF-A0A016SBA0-F1
#
_entry.id   AF-A0A016SBA0-F1
#
_cell.length_a   1.000
_cell.length_b   1.000
_cell.length_c   1.000
_cell.angle_alpha   90.00
_cell.angle_beta   90.00
_cell.angle_gamma   90.00
#
_symmetry.space_group_name_H-M   'P 1'
#
loop_
_entity.id
_entity.type
_entity.pdbx_description
1 polymer ?
#
loop_
_entity_poly.entity_id
_entity_poly.type
_entity_poly.pdbx_seq_one_letter_code
_entity_poly.pdbx_strand_id
1 'polypeptide(L)'
;MGEDSVALYDFLVVPFHNVSLLVKPISMRLWSAPTGLFPYSFDEVVSVFWDRYPNSFAKHIVSEDVLERKVTENTIVTKKLIVKHGSSILKRVPRWLSRMTEIRTVPVIEESIYDRRTRTLTTYTRNVSHNELFAMHERCVYRPTMITLFINIGFCVFVILATYLGFTECSND
;
A
#
# COMPACT_ATOMS: atom_id res chain seq x y z
N MET A 1 4.55 26.23 12.09
CA MET A 1 5.09 27.17 11.08
C MET A 1 6.27 26.45 10.48
N GLY A 2 6.32 26.01 9.24
CA GLY A 2 5.55 26.25 8.02
C GLY A 2 6.58 25.94 6.95
N GLU A 3 6.37 24.90 6.14
CA GLU A 3 7.16 24.70 4.93
C GLU A 3 6.19 24.44 3.79
N ASP A 4 6.23 25.41 2.89
CA ASP A 4 5.38 25.59 1.74
C ASP A 4 5.64 24.48 0.70
N SER A 5 4.56 23.87 0.22
CA SER A 5 4.57 23.20 -1.07
C SER A 5 3.68 24.00 -2.01
N VAL A 6 4.33 24.80 -2.86
CA VAL A 6 3.69 25.53 -3.95
C VAL A 6 3.14 24.51 -4.95
N ALA A 7 1.82 24.35 -4.98
CA ALA A 7 1.14 23.59 -6.02
C ALA A 7 0.86 24.51 -7.20
N LEU A 8 1.52 24.28 -8.33
CA LEU A 8 1.11 24.79 -9.63
C LEU A 8 -0.08 23.94 -10.11
N TYR A 9 -1.25 24.57 -10.20
CA TYR A 9 -2.51 23.96 -10.59
C TYR A 9 -2.76 24.18 -12.08
N ASP A 10 -2.75 23.10 -12.87
CA ASP A 10 -3.37 23.11 -14.21
C ASP A 10 -4.55 22.12 -14.19
N PHE A 11 -5.75 22.65 -14.45
CA PHE A 11 -7.00 21.87 -14.55
C PHE A 11 -7.10 21.24 -15.94
N LEU A 12 -7.35 19.93 -16.01
CA LEU A 12 -7.57 19.23 -17.27
C LEU A 12 -9.06 18.96 -17.44
N VAL A 13 -9.71 19.76 -18.30
CA VAL A 13 -11.13 19.59 -18.66
C VAL A 13 -11.22 18.61 -19.83
N VAL A 14 -11.79 17.43 -19.62
CA VAL A 14 -12.01 16.43 -20.68
C VAL A 14 -13.50 16.46 -21.08
N PRO A 15 -13.85 16.85 -22.31
CA PRO A 15 -15.25 16.92 -22.73
C PRO A 15 -15.73 15.55 -23.19
N PHE A 16 -16.66 14.95 -22.45
CA PHE A 16 -17.51 13.86 -22.95
C PHE A 16 -18.97 14.23 -22.65
N HIS A 17 -19.79 14.29 -23.70
CA HIS A 17 -21.25 14.43 -23.69
C HIS A 17 -21.85 15.21 -22.49
N ASN A 18 -21.99 16.54 -22.62
CA ASN A 18 -22.75 17.43 -21.73
C ASN A 18 -22.53 17.30 -20.21
N VAL A 19 -21.46 16.64 -19.76
CA VAL A 19 -21.06 16.56 -18.35
C VAL A 19 -19.62 17.05 -18.26
N SER A 20 -19.44 18.26 -17.73
CA SER A 20 -18.14 18.79 -17.35
C SER A 20 -17.67 18.09 -16.08
N LEU A 21 -16.98 16.95 -16.21
CA LEU A 21 -16.34 16.30 -15.06
C LEU A 21 -15.16 17.16 -14.61
N LEU A 22 -15.32 17.90 -13.51
CA LEU A 22 -14.20 18.52 -12.81
C LEU A 22 -13.40 17.42 -12.11
N VAL A 23 -12.45 16.81 -12.83
CA VAL A 23 -11.48 15.90 -12.21
C VAL A 23 -10.52 16.77 -11.39
N LYS A 24 -10.65 16.75 -10.06
CA LYS A 24 -9.65 17.39 -9.21
C LYS A 24 -8.31 16.70 -9.42
N PRO A 25 -7.20 17.47 -9.50
CA PRO A 25 -5.88 16.89 -9.63
C PRO A 25 -5.65 15.92 -8.47
N ILE A 26 -5.04 14.79 -8.83
CA ILE A 26 -4.60 13.70 -7.96
C ILE A 26 -3.87 14.29 -6.74
N SER A 27 -4.50 14.30 -5.57
CA SER A 27 -3.85 14.75 -4.33
C SER A 27 -3.11 13.56 -3.71
N MET A 28 -1.80 13.54 -3.91
CA MET A 28 -0.92 12.56 -3.27
C MET A 28 -0.72 12.93 -1.81
N ARG A 29 -1.15 12.05 -0.89
CA ARG A 29 -0.87 12.18 0.54
C ARG A 29 0.14 11.13 0.96
N LEU A 30 1.30 11.58 1.39
CA LEU A 30 2.32 10.71 1.98
C LEU A 30 2.01 10.49 3.46
N TRP A 31 1.99 9.23 3.87
CA TRP A 31 1.92 8.81 5.26
C TRP A 31 3.15 7.96 5.59
N SER A 32 3.79 8.27 6.70
CA SER A 32 4.89 7.47 7.23
C SER A 32 4.50 7.04 8.64
N ALA A 33 4.53 5.74 8.91
CA ALA A 33 4.34 5.25 10.27
C ALA A 33 5.68 5.26 11.02
N PRO A 34 5.67 5.41 12.36
CA PRO A 34 6.87 5.23 13.15
C PRO A 34 7.47 3.84 12.91
N THR A 35 8.79 3.77 12.96
CA THR A 35 9.48 2.49 12.86
C THR A 35 9.09 1.57 14.04
N GLY A 36 8.78 0.32 13.73
CA GLY A 36 8.54 -0.73 14.72
C GLY A 36 9.74 -1.68 14.87
N LEU A 37 10.00 -2.11 16.11
CA LEU A 37 10.92 -3.19 16.43
C LEU A 37 10.15 -4.47 16.72
N PHE A 38 10.58 -5.57 16.12
CA PHE A 38 10.07 -6.91 16.39
C PHE A 38 11.00 -7.61 17.38
N PRO A 39 10.49 -8.20 18.48
CA PRO A 39 11.31 -8.92 19.46
C PRO A 39 11.75 -10.30 18.95
N TYR A 40 12.21 -10.36 17.70
CA TYR A 40 12.62 -11.55 16.98
C TYR A 40 13.83 -11.22 16.10
N SER A 41 14.62 -12.24 15.79
CA SER A 41 15.68 -12.12 14.81
C SER A 41 15.17 -11.75 13.43
N PHE A 42 16.01 -11.04 12.68
CA PHE A 42 15.70 -10.72 11.30
C PHE A 42 15.42 -12.00 10.49
N ASP A 43 16.17 -13.08 10.74
CA ASP A 43 15.99 -14.35 10.05
C ASP A 43 14.65 -15.00 10.41
N GLU A 44 14.24 -14.96 11.70
CA GLU A 44 12.90 -15.41 12.12
C GLU A 44 11.79 -14.61 11.42
N VAL A 45 11.88 -13.27 11.43
CA VAL A 45 10.89 -12.38 10.79
C VAL A 45 10.78 -12.67 9.29
N VAL A 46 11.92 -12.81 8.59
CA VAL A 46 11.93 -13.07 7.14
C VAL A 46 11.44 -14.48 6.83
N SER A 47 11.79 -15.49 7.64
CA SER A 47 11.43 -16.88 7.39
C SER A 47 9.92 -17.09 7.32
N VAL A 48 9.15 -16.35 8.11
CA VAL A 48 7.68 -16.43 8.15
C VAL A 48 6.99 -15.44 7.21
N PHE A 49 7.72 -14.51 6.60
CA PHE A 49 7.13 -13.38 5.87
C PHE A 49 6.23 -13.82 4.72
N TRP A 50 6.65 -14.83 3.96
CA TRP A 50 5.89 -15.32 2.81
C TRP A 50 4.72 -16.23 3.20
N ASP A 51 4.63 -16.66 4.47
CA ASP A 51 3.54 -17.50 4.99
C ASP A 51 2.74 -16.76 6.08
N ARG A 52 2.81 -15.41 6.08
CA ARG A 52 2.14 -14.57 7.08
C ARG A 52 0.61 -14.62 6.99
N TYR A 53 0.05 -15.19 5.93
CA TYR A 53 -1.38 -15.40 5.78
C TYR A 53 -1.69 -16.89 5.57
N PRO A 54 -2.82 -17.37 6.11
CA PRO A 54 -3.81 -16.64 6.90
C PRO A 54 -3.32 -16.33 8.34
N ASN A 55 -3.80 -15.25 8.96
CA ASN A 55 -3.58 -14.98 10.38
C ASN A 55 -4.78 -14.28 11.04
N SER A 56 -4.87 -14.36 12.38
CA SER A 56 -6.00 -13.86 13.17
C SER A 56 -6.18 -12.33 13.14
N PHE A 57 -5.11 -11.58 12.85
CA PHE A 57 -5.10 -10.12 12.79
C PHE A 57 -5.50 -9.59 11.41
N ALA A 58 -5.27 -10.36 10.35
CA ALA A 58 -5.50 -9.98 8.97
C ALA A 58 -6.73 -10.67 8.35
N LYS A 59 -7.85 -10.70 9.07
CA LYS A 59 -9.13 -11.28 8.61
C LYS A 59 -9.70 -10.68 7.32
N HIS A 60 -9.18 -9.53 6.90
CA HIS A 60 -9.58 -8.86 5.68
C HIS A 60 -8.92 -9.46 4.43
N ILE A 61 -7.90 -10.31 4.57
CA ILE A 61 -7.29 -11.05 3.47
C ILE A 61 -8.16 -12.25 3.15
N VAL A 62 -8.57 -12.35 1.88
CA VAL A 62 -9.41 -13.44 1.36
C VAL A 62 -8.54 -14.56 0.80
N SER A 63 -7.59 -14.18 -0.05
CA SER A 63 -6.67 -15.11 -0.69
C SER A 63 -5.34 -14.43 -0.99
N GLU A 64 -4.32 -15.27 -1.18
CA GLU A 64 -2.99 -14.88 -1.61
C GLU A 64 -2.46 -15.93 -2.58
N ASP A 65 -1.98 -15.49 -3.74
CA ASP A 65 -1.44 -16.34 -4.80
C ASP A 65 -0.07 -15.84 -5.24
N VAL A 66 0.91 -16.74 -5.38
CA VAL A 66 2.23 -16.40 -5.94
C VAL A 66 2.13 -16.38 -7.46
N LEU A 67 2.31 -15.21 -8.06
CA LEU A 67 2.31 -15.03 -9.51
C LEU A 67 3.66 -15.37 -10.12
N GLU A 68 4.73 -14.97 -9.44
CA GLU A 68 6.11 -15.13 -9.93
C GLU A 68 7.06 -15.23 -8.73
N ARG A 69 8.04 -16.13 -8.81
CA ARG A 69 9.14 -16.19 -7.86
C ARG A 69 10.45 -16.47 -8.57
N LYS A 70 11.44 -15.63 -8.33
CA LYS A 70 12.80 -15.75 -8.83
C LYS A 70 13.75 -15.82 -7.64
N VAL A 71 14.48 -16.92 -7.56
CA VAL A 71 15.51 -17.13 -6.54
C VAL A 71 16.85 -17.15 -7.23
N THR A 72 17.74 -16.27 -6.80
CA THR A 72 19.13 -16.23 -7.22
C THR A 72 20.04 -16.45 -6.01
N GLU A 73 21.35 -16.51 -6.24
CA GLU A 73 22.33 -16.60 -5.16
C GLU A 73 22.23 -15.43 -4.18
N ASN A 74 21.94 -14.22 -4.67
CA ASN A 74 21.97 -13.00 -3.88
C ASN A 74 20.57 -12.49 -3.47
N THR A 75 19.53 -12.84 -4.23
CA THR A 75 18.21 -12.24 -4.05
C THR A 75 17.06 -13.23 -4.19
N ILE A 76 15.97 -12.99 -3.46
CA ILE A 76 14.68 -13.63 -3.66
C ILE A 76 13.68 -12.55 -4.02
N VAL A 77 13.13 -12.62 -5.22
CA VAL A 77 12.04 -11.74 -5.68
C VAL A 77 10.77 -12.57 -5.77
N THR A 78 9.72 -12.15 -5.09
CA THR A 78 8.39 -12.78 -5.16
C THR A 78 7.36 -11.73 -5.49
N LYS A 79 6.51 -12.02 -6.48
CA LYS A 79 5.32 -11.24 -6.80
C LYS A 79 4.08 -12.05 -6.43
N LYS A 80 3.19 -11.45 -5.65
CA LYS A 80 1.95 -12.07 -5.20
C LYS A 80 0.74 -11.22 -5.57
N LEU A 81 -0.37 -11.88 -5.86
CA LEU A 81 -1.70 -11.28 -5.88
C LEU A 81 -2.35 -11.54 -4.52
N ILE A 82 -2.77 -10.48 -3.85
CA ILE A 82 -3.47 -10.54 -2.57
C ILE A 82 -4.86 -9.93 -2.76
N VAL A 83 -5.90 -10.68 -2.42
CA VAL A 83 -7.28 -10.20 -2.49
C VAL A 83 -7.76 -9.81 -1.10
N LYS A 84 -8.19 -8.56 -0.93
CA LYS A 84 -8.72 -8.04 0.33
C LYS A 84 -10.23 -7.84 0.25
N HIS A 85 -10.97 -8.05 1.35
CA HIS A 85 -12.34 -7.60 1.49
C HIS A 85 -12.40 -6.06 1.45
N GLY A 86 -13.27 -5.50 0.60
CA GLY A 86 -13.39 -4.06 0.43
C GLY A 86 -13.94 -3.33 1.66
N SER A 87 -14.67 -4.03 2.53
CA SER A 87 -15.33 -3.46 3.72
C SER A 87 -14.39 -2.71 4.68
N SER A 88 -13.10 -3.07 4.76
CA SER A 88 -12.15 -2.39 5.65
C SER A 88 -11.79 -0.96 5.21
N ILE A 89 -11.85 -0.66 3.91
CA ILE A 89 -11.63 0.71 3.39
C ILE A 89 -12.90 1.54 3.53
N LEU A 90 -14.07 0.91 3.30
CA LEU A 90 -15.37 1.59 3.26
C LEU A 90 -15.88 2.07 4.61
N LYS A 91 -15.48 1.44 5.72
CA LYS A 91 -15.85 1.89 7.07
C LYS A 91 -15.30 3.28 7.42
N ARG A 92 -14.28 3.75 6.71
CA ARG A 92 -13.61 5.04 6.97
C ARG A 92 -13.93 6.11 5.93
N VAL A 93 -14.72 5.77 4.91
CA VAL A 93 -15.10 6.69 3.82
C VAL A 93 -16.43 7.38 4.18
N PRO A 94 -16.53 8.71 4.05
CA PRO A 94 -17.80 9.42 4.23
C PRO A 94 -18.89 8.89 3.30
N ARG A 95 -20.11 8.73 3.82
CA ARG A 95 -21.25 8.10 3.11
C ARG A 95 -21.64 8.78 1.79
N TRP A 96 -21.25 10.05 1.56
CA TRP A 96 -21.52 10.76 0.30
C TRP A 96 -20.72 10.23 -0.89
N LEU A 97 -19.66 9.44 -0.67
CA LEU A 97 -18.90 8.80 -1.74
C LEU A 97 -19.53 7.46 -2.12
N SER A 98 -20.75 7.53 -2.66
CA SER A 98 -21.63 6.40 -2.99
C SER A 98 -20.93 5.29 -3.78
N ARG A 99 -20.13 5.65 -4.79
CA ARG A 99 -19.40 4.74 -5.69
C ARG A 99 -18.35 3.87 -4.98
N MET A 100 -17.80 4.30 -3.84
CA MET A 100 -16.88 3.44 -3.09
C MET A 100 -17.64 2.34 -2.36
N THR A 101 -18.88 2.58 -1.92
CA THR A 101 -19.63 1.63 -1.06
C THR A 101 -19.97 0.29 -1.74
N GLU A 102 -19.83 0.20 -3.07
CA GLU A 102 -20.04 -1.01 -3.86
C GLU A 102 -18.80 -1.93 -3.96
N ILE A 103 -17.63 -1.48 -3.49
CA ILE A 103 -16.39 -2.25 -3.59
C ILE A 103 -16.41 -3.44 -2.62
N ARG A 104 -16.64 -4.64 -3.16
CA ARG A 104 -16.65 -5.90 -2.38
C ARG A 104 -15.25 -6.46 -2.14
N THR A 105 -14.35 -6.31 -3.10
CA THR A 105 -12.98 -6.82 -3.05
C THR A 105 -11.99 -5.84 -3.65
N VAL A 106 -10.79 -5.83 -3.11
CA VAL A 106 -9.66 -5.01 -3.57
C VAL A 106 -8.47 -5.94 -3.83
N PRO A 107 -8.27 -6.40 -5.07
CA PRO A 107 -7.03 -7.06 -5.48
C PRO A 107 -5.84 -6.09 -5.43
N VAL A 108 -4.73 -6.60 -4.93
CA VAL A 108 -3.49 -5.87 -4.67
C VAL A 108 -2.31 -6.72 -5.14
N ILE A 109 -1.34 -6.11 -5.79
CA ILE A 109 -0.07 -6.75 -6.12
C ILE A 109 0.94 -6.39 -5.04
N GLU A 110 1.57 -7.40 -4.46
CA GLU A 110 2.74 -7.28 -3.60
C GLU A 110 3.98 -7.80 -4.32
N GLU A 111 5.04 -6.99 -4.35
CA GLU A 111 6.37 -7.40 -4.78
C GLU A 111 7.32 -7.32 -3.59
N SER A 112 7.90 -8.46 -3.21
CA SER A 112 8.89 -8.56 -2.14
C SER A 112 10.26 -8.87 -2.72
N ILE A 113 11.27 -8.12 -2.30
CA ILE A 113 12.67 -8.26 -2.70
C ILE A 113 13.49 -8.47 -1.44
N TYR A 114 13.98 -9.69 -1.26
CA TYR A 114 14.95 -10.03 -0.23
C TYR A 114 16.35 -10.02 -0.82
N ASP A 115 17.24 -9.20 -0.28
CA ASP A 115 18.66 -9.16 -0.62
C ASP A 115 19.48 -9.76 0.54
N ARG A 116 20.20 -10.84 0.23
CA ARG A 116 21.02 -11.60 1.19
C ARG A 116 22.27 -10.82 1.61
N ARG A 117 22.85 -10.03 0.72
CA ARG A 117 24.08 -9.25 0.98
C ARG A 117 23.80 -8.12 1.95
N THR A 118 22.70 -7.41 1.75
CA THR A 118 22.30 -6.28 2.62
C THR A 118 21.40 -6.71 3.77
N ARG A 119 21.03 -8.00 3.85
CA ARG A 119 20.06 -8.55 4.82
C ARG A 119 18.83 -7.65 4.92
N THR A 120 18.22 -7.37 3.78
CA THR A 120 17.08 -6.44 3.71
C THR A 120 15.95 -7.11 2.95
N LEU A 121 14.75 -7.08 3.52
CA LEU A 121 13.52 -7.43 2.81
C LEU A 121 12.73 -6.14 2.56
N THR A 122 12.54 -5.78 1.29
CA THR A 122 11.72 -4.65 0.88
C THR A 122 10.43 -5.15 0.24
N THR A 123 9.31 -4.57 0.60
CA THR A 123 8.00 -4.88 0.01
C THR A 123 7.44 -3.65 -0.66
N TYR A 124 6.79 -3.84 -1.81
CA TYR A 124 6.03 -2.83 -2.53
C TYR A 124 4.64 -3.38 -2.78
N THR A 125 3.62 -2.64 -2.38
CA THR A 125 2.23 -3.10 -2.42
C THR A 125 1.37 -2.05 -3.09
N ARG A 126 0.58 -2.44 -4.09
CA ARG A 126 -0.33 -1.50 -4.80
C ARG A 126 -1.65 -2.15 -5.19
N ASN A 127 -2.76 -1.41 -5.11
CA ASN A 127 -4.01 -1.90 -5.68
C ASN A 127 -3.93 -1.94 -7.21
N VAL A 128 -4.63 -2.91 -7.81
CA VAL A 128 -4.76 -3.03 -9.27
C VAL A 128 -6.14 -2.63 -9.79
N SER A 129 -7.14 -2.61 -8.90
CA SER A 129 -8.50 -2.17 -9.18
C SER A 129 -8.80 -0.85 -8.50
N HIS A 130 -9.83 -0.15 -8.96
CA HIS A 130 -10.36 1.09 -8.35
C HIS A 130 -9.37 2.27 -8.35
N ASN A 131 -8.35 2.23 -9.21
CA ASN A 131 -7.33 3.28 -9.33
C ASN A 131 -7.93 4.65 -9.72
N GLU A 132 -9.08 4.66 -10.40
CA GLU A 132 -9.84 5.87 -10.71
C GLU A 132 -10.43 6.53 -9.46
N LEU A 133 -10.70 5.76 -8.40
CA LEU A 133 -11.24 6.25 -7.13
C LEU A 133 -10.12 6.52 -6.12
N PHE A 134 -9.16 5.59 -6.01
CA PHE A 134 -7.98 5.74 -5.17
C PHE A 134 -6.82 4.86 -5.68
N ALA A 135 -5.61 5.39 -5.60
CA ALA A 135 -4.37 4.64 -5.83
C ALA A 135 -3.58 4.58 -4.53
N MET A 136 -3.33 3.39 -4.03
CA MET A 136 -2.57 3.12 -2.82
C MET A 136 -1.26 2.44 -3.21
N HIS A 137 -0.16 3.00 -2.74
CA HIS A 137 1.19 2.47 -2.90
C HIS A 137 1.85 2.41 -1.53
N GLU A 138 2.23 1.23 -1.08
CA GLU A 138 2.89 1.02 0.20
C GLU A 138 4.28 0.45 -0.01
N ARG A 139 5.22 0.87 0.83
CA ARG A 139 6.55 0.32 0.95
C ARG A 139 6.89 0.03 2.41
N CYS A 140 7.19 -1.22 2.77
CA CYS A 140 7.88 -1.53 4.04
C CYS A 140 9.29 -2.04 3.75
N VAL A 141 10.21 -1.72 4.65
CA VAL A 141 11.56 -2.27 4.61
C VAL A 141 11.92 -2.88 5.95
N TYR A 142 12.18 -4.19 5.95
CA TYR A 142 12.69 -4.95 7.08
C TYR A 142 14.21 -5.03 7.01
N ARG A 143 14.90 -4.72 8.10
CA ARG A 143 16.36 -4.79 8.23
C ARG A 143 16.75 -5.27 9.63
N PRO A 144 17.93 -5.88 9.83
CA PRO A 144 18.47 -6.08 11.17
C PRO A 144 18.85 -4.73 11.78
N THR A 145 18.54 -4.53 13.06
CA THR A 145 19.05 -3.40 13.85
C THR A 145 19.94 -3.91 14.96
N MET A 146 21.10 -3.26 15.12
CA MET A 146 21.99 -3.48 16.26
C MET A 146 21.59 -2.51 17.38
N ILE A 147 20.61 -2.90 18.19
CA ILE A 147 20.41 -2.29 19.51
C ILE A 147 21.00 -3.23 20.56
N THR A 148 21.68 -2.62 21.53
CA THR A 148 22.76 -3.12 22.37
C THR A 148 22.46 -4.44 23.11
N LEU A 149 23.44 -5.35 23.04
CA LEU A 149 23.63 -6.59 23.82
C LEU A 149 22.57 -7.72 23.60
N PHE A 150 22.95 -8.63 22.69
CA PHE A 150 22.53 -10.04 22.58
C PHE A 150 21.39 -10.47 21.65
N ILE A 151 20.64 -9.60 20.98
CA ILE A 151 19.61 -10.06 20.03
C ILE A 151 19.65 -9.23 18.75
N ASN A 152 19.86 -9.87 17.60
CA ASN A 152 19.57 -9.25 16.30
C ASN A 152 18.07 -8.95 16.31
N ILE A 153 17.64 -7.70 16.34
CA ILE A 153 16.20 -7.37 16.39
C ILE A 153 15.76 -6.96 14.99
N GLY A 154 14.66 -7.54 14.50
CA GLY A 154 14.04 -7.15 13.24
C GLY A 154 13.43 -5.75 13.33
N PHE A 155 13.71 -4.90 12.36
CA PHE A 155 13.25 -3.50 12.29
C PHE A 155 12.45 -3.31 11.00
N CYS A 156 11.20 -2.83 11.04
CA CYS A 156 10.48 -2.37 9.83
C CYS A 156 10.20 -0.87 9.86
N VAL A 157 10.51 -0.21 8.74
CA VAL A 157 9.98 1.12 8.41
C VAL A 157 8.81 0.94 7.46
N PHE A 158 7.63 1.45 7.83
CA PHE A 158 6.42 1.45 7.03
C PHE A 158 6.17 2.84 6.42
N VAL A 159 6.09 2.93 5.10
CA VAL A 159 5.70 4.15 4.37
C VAL A 159 4.49 3.81 3.47
N ILE A 160 3.37 4.48 3.69
CA ILE A 160 2.15 4.33 2.89
C ILE A 160 1.91 5.64 2.13
N LEU A 161 1.96 5.58 0.81
CA LEU A 161 1.52 6.65 -0.06
C LEU A 161 0.10 6.33 -0.53
N ALA A 162 -0.87 7.15 -0.14
CA ALA A 162 -2.26 7.01 -0.57
C ALA A 162 -2.69 8.25 -1.35
N THR A 163 -3.25 8.01 -2.52
CA THR A 163 -3.62 9.03 -3.47
C THR A 163 -5.10 8.90 -3.78
N TYR A 164 -5.86 9.97 -3.55
CA TYR A 164 -7.31 9.97 -3.75
C TYR A 164 -7.67 10.83 -4.96
N LEU A 165 -8.51 10.28 -5.84
CA LEU A 165 -9.16 11.03 -6.90
C LEU A 165 -10.54 11.45 -6.37
N GLY A 166 -10.66 12.72 -6.01
CA GLY A 166 -11.93 13.29 -5.57
C GLY A 166 -12.79 13.64 -6.78
N PHE A 167 -13.82 12.84 -7.07
CA PHE A 167 -14.91 13.28 -7.93
C PHE A 167 -15.87 14.14 -7.11
N THR A 168 -16.04 15.40 -7.50
CA THR A 168 -17.21 16.17 -7.12
C THR A 168 -18.19 16.08 -8.28
N GLU A 169 -19.39 15.53 -8.05
CA GLU A 169 -20.52 15.81 -8.95
C GLU A 169 -20.70 17.33 -8.96
N CYS A 170 -20.55 17.96 -10.12
CA CYS A 170 -21.15 19.28 -10.32
C CYS A 170 -22.65 19.03 -10.30
N SER A 171 -23.35 19.62 -9.30
CA SER A 171 -24.79 19.71 -9.36
C SER A 171 -25.15 20.42 -10.67
N ASN A 172 -26.13 19.86 -11.39
CA ASN A 172 -26.85 20.65 -12.37
C ASN A 172 -27.59 21.74 -11.59
N ASP A 173 -27.04 22.96 -11.63
CA ASP A 173 -27.75 24.23 -11.66
C ASP A 173 -26.77 25.33 -12.11
#